data_AF-A0ABD5RW92-F1
#
_entry.id   AF-A0ABD5RW92-F1
#
_cell.length_a   1.000
_cell.length_b   1.000
_cell.length_c   1.000
_cell.angle_alpha   90.00
_cell.angle_beta   90.00
_cell.angle_gamma   90.00
#
_symmetry.space_group_name_H-M   'P 1'
#
loop_
_entity.id
_entity.type
_entity.pdbx_description
1 polymer ?
#
loop_
_entity_poly.entity_id
_entity_poly.type
_entity_poly.pdbx_seq_one_letter_code
_entity_poly.pdbx_strand_id
1 'polypeptide(L)'
;MRVAFVCVQNAGRSQMATAFAERERADRGVGDEVEILTGGTQPAEHVHEGVVASMRRVGIDVSDRTPREVSPDELQSADYVVTMGCAAADVCPATWGG
;
A
#
# COMPACT_ATOMS: atom_id res chain seq x y z
N MET A 1 -5.34 8.48 -12.24
CA MET A 1 -5.27 8.79 -10.80
C MET A 1 -4.33 7.79 -10.14
N ARG A 2 -3.46 8.23 -9.21
CA ARG A 2 -2.48 7.39 -8.53
C ARG A 2 -2.70 7.46 -7.01
N VAL A 3 -2.88 6.33 -6.36
CA VAL A 3 -3.11 6.24 -4.90
C VAL A 3 -2.03 5.39 -4.27
N ALA A 4 -1.33 5.93 -3.27
CA ALA A 4 -0.27 5.24 -2.54
C ALA A 4 -0.74 4.78 -1.15
N PHE A 5 -0.65 3.48 -0.87
CA PHE A 5 -0.90 2.91 0.46
C PHE A 5 0.41 2.66 1.20
N VAL A 6 0.61 3.35 2.32
CA VAL A 6 1.88 3.33 3.06
C VAL A 6 1.67 2.89 4.51
N CYS A 7 2.45 1.90 4.95
CA CYS A 7 2.58 1.57 6.37
C CYS A 7 4.04 1.26 6.67
N VAL A 8 4.45 1.25 7.94
CA VAL A 8 5.86 1.11 8.33
C VAL A 8 6.58 -0.03 7.61
N GLN A 9 6.05 -1.25 7.71
CA GLN A 9 6.75 -2.45 7.23
C GLN A 9 6.31 -2.96 5.87
N ASN A 10 5.32 -2.33 5.22
CA ASN A 10 4.69 -2.86 4.00
C ASN A 10 4.35 -4.36 4.04
N ALA A 11 4.04 -4.89 5.22
CA ALA A 11 3.80 -6.31 5.45
C ALA A 11 2.42 -6.59 6.07
N GLY A 12 1.60 -5.56 6.22
CA GLY A 12 0.28 -5.69 6.84
C GLY A 12 -0.75 -4.75 6.26
N ARG A 13 -1.07 -3.66 6.95
CA ARG A 13 -2.17 -2.74 6.58
C ARG A 13 -2.09 -2.26 5.13
N SER A 14 -0.92 -1.79 4.67
CA SER A 14 -0.79 -1.35 3.28
C SER A 14 -0.94 -2.50 2.28
N GLN A 15 -0.47 -3.71 2.58
CA GLN A 15 -0.69 -4.89 1.72
C GLN A 15 -2.18 -5.24 1.59
N MET A 16 -2.90 -5.23 2.72
CA MET A 16 -4.35 -5.48 2.72
C MET A 16 -5.10 -4.42 1.91
N ALA A 17 -4.78 -3.15 2.13
CA ALA A 17 -5.42 -2.03 1.42
C ALA A 17 -5.15 -2.09 -0.08
N THR A 18 -3.89 -2.31 -0.49
CA THR A 18 -3.51 -2.51 -1.90
C THR A 18 -4.32 -3.62 -2.54
N ALA A 19 -4.42 -4.78 -1.88
CA ALA A 19 -5.13 -5.92 -2.43
C ALA A 19 -6.64 -5.69 -2.57
N PHE A 20 -7.26 -4.97 -1.63
CA PHE A 20 -8.66 -4.57 -1.76
C PHE A 20 -8.86 -3.51 -2.84
N ALA A 21 -7.96 -2.54 -2.97
CA ALA A 21 -8.02 -1.53 -4.01
C ALA A 21 -7.87 -2.14 -5.41
N GLU A 22 -7.00 -3.14 -5.59
CA GLU A 22 -6.85 -3.89 -6.84
C GLU A 22 -8.13 -4.63 -7.19
N ARG A 23 -8.77 -5.27 -6.20
CA ARG A 23 -10.07 -5.92 -6.41
C ARG A 23 -11.15 -4.92 -6.82
N GLU A 24 -11.27 -3.80 -6.11
CA GLU A 24 -12.25 -2.76 -6.46
C GLU A 24 -12.00 -2.16 -7.85
N ARG A 25 -10.72 -1.95 -8.22
CA ARG A 25 -10.30 -1.49 -9.55
C ARG A 25 -10.76 -2.47 -10.64
N ALA A 26 -10.61 -3.77 -10.39
CA ALA A 26 -11.07 -4.82 -11.30
C ALA A 26 -12.60 -4.90 -11.38
N ASP A 27 -13.28 -4.94 -10.22
CA ASP A 27 -14.74 -5.08 -10.13
C ASP A 27 -15.48 -3.91 -10.80
N ARG A 28 -14.91 -2.70 -10.71
CA ARG A 28 -15.47 -1.50 -11.35
C ARG A 28 -15.05 -1.34 -12.82
N GLY A 29 -14.13 -2.17 -13.32
CA GLY A 29 -13.65 -2.10 -14.69
C GLY A 29 -12.88 -0.81 -15.03
N VAL A 30 -12.30 -0.14 -14.04
CA VAL A 30 -11.63 1.16 -14.21
C VAL A 30 -10.16 1.03 -14.62
N GLY A 31 -9.74 -0.17 -15.05
CA GLY A 31 -8.50 -0.43 -15.79
C GLY A 31 -7.33 0.45 -15.35
N ASP A 32 -6.57 1.01 -16.29
CA ASP A 32 -5.40 1.86 -16.00
C ASP A 32 -5.75 3.30 -15.59
N GLU A 33 -7.03 3.62 -15.37
CA GLU A 33 -7.44 4.94 -14.87
C GLU A 33 -7.01 5.14 -13.41
N VAL A 34 -6.85 4.03 -12.66
CA VAL A 34 -6.39 4.03 -11.27
C VAL A 34 -5.12 3.21 -11.13
N GLU A 35 -4.00 3.87 -10.87
CA GLU A 35 -2.73 3.24 -10.52
C GLU A 35 -2.62 3.11 -8.99
N ILE A 36 -2.21 1.94 -8.53
CA ILE A 36 -2.11 1.61 -7.11
C ILE A 36 -0.64 1.43 -6.76
N LEU A 37 -0.14 2.30 -5.89
CA LEU A 37 1.21 2.27 -5.35
C LEU A 37 1.16 1.75 -3.91
N THR A 38 2.22 1.07 -3.50
CA THR A 38 2.35 0.59 -2.12
C THR A 38 3.80 0.60 -1.66
N GLY A 39 4.01 0.74 -0.35
CA GLY A 39 5.32 0.58 0.23
C GLY A 39 5.34 0.89 1.73
N GLY A 40 6.54 0.96 2.27
CA GLY A 40 6.79 1.26 3.68
C GLY A 40 8.13 1.93 3.92
N THR A 41 8.29 2.49 5.12
CA THR A 41 9.50 3.20 5.52
C THR A 41 10.58 2.28 6.08
N GLN A 42 10.20 1.09 6.56
CA GLN A 42 11.08 0.07 7.10
C GLN A 42 10.55 -1.33 6.72
N PRO A 43 10.62 -1.72 5.45
CA PRO A 43 9.99 -2.95 4.94
C PRO A 43 10.41 -4.19 5.73
N ALA A 44 9.47 -5.08 6.02
CA ALA A 44 9.81 -6.40 6.53
C ALA A 44 10.27 -7.32 5.40
N GLU A 45 10.78 -8.50 5.74
CA GLU A 45 11.23 -9.48 4.73
C GLU A 45 10.05 -10.12 3.98
N HIS A 46 8.92 -10.30 4.66
CA HIS A 46 7.75 -11.01 4.13
C HIS A 46 6.44 -10.39 4.63
N VAL A 47 5.34 -10.62 3.92
CA VAL A 47 4.01 -10.27 4.41
C VAL A 47 3.71 -11.06 5.69
N HIS A 48 3.17 -10.39 6.70
CA HIS A 48 2.89 -10.99 7.99
C HIS A 48 1.89 -12.14 7.85
N GLU A 49 2.16 -13.29 8.49
CA GLU A 49 1.34 -14.50 8.34
C GLU A 49 -0.14 -14.27 8.71
N GLY A 50 -0.39 -13.50 9.76
CA GLY A 50 -1.75 -13.10 10.15
C GLY A 50 -2.50 -12.31 9.07
N VAL A 51 -1.78 -11.56 8.23
CA VAL A 51 -2.35 -10.84 7.09
C VAL A 51 -2.65 -11.81 5.95
N VAL A 52 -1.72 -12.71 5.62
CA VAL A 52 -1.95 -13.80 4.64
C VAL A 52 -3.19 -14.61 5.03
N ALA A 53 -3.26 -15.06 6.29
CA ALA A 53 -4.40 -15.81 6.81
C ALA A 53 -5.72 -15.02 6.74
N SER A 54 -5.67 -13.72 7.03
CA SER A 54 -6.86 -12.86 6.97
C SER A 54 -7.34 -12.62 5.54
N MET A 55 -6.43 -12.37 4.61
CA MET A 55 -6.77 -12.11 3.20
C MET A 55 -7.28 -13.37 2.51
N ARG A 56 -6.73 -14.55 2.83
CA ARG A 56 -7.23 -15.83 2.30
C ARG A 56 -8.68 -16.11 2.71
N ARG A 57 -9.13 -15.66 3.89
CA ARG A 57 -10.55 -15.79 4.32
C ARG A 57 -11.52 -15.01 3.42
N VAL A 58 -11.04 -13.98 2.72
CA VAL A 58 -11.82 -13.18 1.77
C VAL A 58 -11.46 -13.46 0.31
N GLY A 59 -10.77 -14.57 0.05
CA GLY A 59 -10.47 -15.05 -1.30
C GLY A 59 -9.31 -14.35 -2.00
N ILE A 60 -8.43 -13.67 -1.27
CA ILE A 60 -7.28 -12.96 -1.83
C ILE A 60 -6.00 -13.57 -1.25
N ASP A 61 -5.11 -14.09 -2.10
CA ASP A 61 -3.78 -14.52 -1.65
C ASP A 61 -2.76 -13.40 -1.80
N VAL A 62 -2.00 -13.17 -0.73
CA VAL A 62 -0.94 -12.15 -0.65
C VAL A 62 0.40 -12.75 -0.20
N SER A 63 0.51 -14.07 -0.11
CA SER A 63 1.72 -14.76 0.36
C SER A 63 2.95 -14.47 -0.50
N ASP A 64 2.75 -14.26 -1.80
CA ASP A 64 3.83 -14.12 -2.78
C ASP A 64 4.23 -12.66 -3.00
N ARG A 65 3.66 -11.74 -2.20
CA ARG A 65 4.03 -10.32 -2.26
C ARG A 65 5.28 -10.08 -1.43
N THR A 66 6.17 -9.26 -1.96
CA THR A 66 7.38 -8.81 -1.26
C THR A 66 7.15 -7.40 -0.71
N PRO A 67 7.27 -7.19 0.61
CA PRO A 67 7.30 -5.84 1.15
C PRO A 67 8.43 -5.02 0.52
N ARG A 68 8.16 -3.75 0.23
CA ARG A 68 9.15 -2.87 -0.39
C ARG A 68 9.14 -1.47 0.21
N GLU A 69 10.27 -0.79 0.02
CA GLU A 69 10.42 0.60 0.43
C GLU A 69 9.59 1.49 -0.48
N VAL A 70 8.94 2.51 0.11
CA VAL A 70 8.29 3.55 -0.69
C VAL A 70 9.31 4.65 -1.00
N SER A 71 9.45 5.01 -2.27
CA SER A 71 10.35 6.10 -2.65
C SER A 71 9.66 7.47 -2.55
N PRO A 72 10.43 8.55 -2.31
CA PRO A 72 9.90 9.92 -2.35
C PRO A 72 9.24 10.27 -3.70
N ASP A 73 9.82 9.82 -4.83
CA ASP A 73 9.29 10.10 -6.16
C ASP A 73 7.91 9.46 -6.37
N GLU A 74 7.70 8.24 -5.87
CA GLU A 74 6.40 7.58 -5.91
C GLU A 74 5.36 8.35 -5.11
N LEU A 75 5.72 8.86 -3.93
CA LEU A 75 4.82 9.68 -3.11
C LEU A 75 4.51 11.03 -3.75
N GLN A 76 5.51 11.71 -4.31
CA GLN A 76 5.32 12.99 -5.02
C GLN A 76 4.44 12.83 -6.25
N SER A 77 4.54 11.68 -6.91
CA SER A 77 3.76 11.39 -8.11
C SER A 77 2.34 10.92 -7.82
N ALA A 78 2.00 10.62 -6.56
CA ALA A 78 0.67 10.15 -6.16
C ALA A 78 -0.31 11.33 -5.99
N ASP A 79 -1.53 11.18 -6.50
CA ASP A 79 -2.63 12.13 -6.23
C ASP A 79 -3.10 12.03 -4.78
N TYR A 80 -3.04 10.83 -4.20
CA TYR A 80 -3.42 10.55 -2.82
C TYR A 80 -2.39 9.66 -2.14
N VAL A 81 -1.98 10.03 -0.92
CA VAL A 81 -1.16 9.20 -0.04
C VAL A 81 -1.96 8.83 1.20
N VAL A 82 -2.22 7.52 1.37
CA VAL A 82 -2.96 6.96 2.50
C VAL A 82 -1.97 6.28 3.44
N THR A 83 -1.67 6.94 4.57
CA THR A 83 -0.73 6.45 5.58
C THR A 83 -1.42 5.69 6.71
N MET A 84 -0.80 4.62 7.22
CA MET A 84 -1.41 3.72 8.19
C MET A 84 -0.43 3.28 9.30
N GLY A 85 -0.44 3.97 10.44
CA GLY A 85 0.35 3.65 11.64
C GLY A 85 1.06 4.89 12.24
N CYS A 86 1.57 4.76 13.46
CA CYS A 86 2.12 5.89 14.24
C CYS A 86 3.44 6.48 13.69
N ALA A 87 4.11 5.85 12.72
CA ALA A 87 5.29 6.41 12.06
C ALA A 87 4.95 7.31 10.85
N ALA A 88 3.68 7.60 10.60
CA ALA A 88 3.31 8.68 9.67
C ALA A 88 3.76 10.07 10.16
N ALA A 89 4.27 10.19 11.39
CA ALA A 89 4.95 11.40 11.86
C ALA A 89 6.29 11.65 11.14
N ASP A 90 7.03 10.60 10.76
CA ASP A 90 8.28 10.72 10.00
C ASP A 90 8.05 10.84 8.48
N VAL A 91 6.86 10.46 8.01
CA VAL A 91 6.35 10.83 6.68
C VAL A 91 5.68 12.19 6.83
N CYS A 92 6.48 13.23 7.06
CA CYS A 92 5.96 14.57 7.31
C CYS A 92 5.24 15.09 6.05
N PRO A 93 3.91 15.29 6.07
CA PRO A 93 3.19 15.87 4.93
C PRO A 93 3.59 17.33 4.70
N ALA A 94 4.28 17.98 5.64
CA ALA A 94 4.76 19.35 5.48
C ALA A 94 6.01 19.47 4.57
N THR A 95 6.71 18.37 4.28
CA THR A 95 7.76 18.34 3.23
C THR A 95 7.21 17.94 1.85
N TRP A 96 5.90 17.69 1.76
CA TRP A 96 5.21 17.55 0.48
C TRP A 96 5.10 18.94 -0.16
N GLY A 97 5.99 19.20 -1.13
CA GLY A 97 5.91 20.36 -2.00
C GLY A 97 4.91 20.08 -3.12
N GLY A 98 3.63 20.29 -2.82
CA GLY A 98 2.65 20.57 -3.86
C GLY A 98 2.91 21.91 -4.53
#